data_AF-A0A2U3QGJ3-F1
#
_entry.id   AF-A0A2U3QGJ3-F1
#
_cell.length_a   1.000
_cell.length_b   1.000
_cell.length_c   1.000
_cell.angle_alpha   90.00
_cell.angle_beta   90.00
_cell.angle_gamma   90.00
#
_symmetry.space_group_name_H-M   'P 1'
#
loop_
_entity.id
_entity.type
_entity.pdbx_description
1 polymer ?
#
loop_
_entity_poly.entity_id
_entity_poly.type
_entity_poly.pdbx_seq_one_letter_code
_entity_poly.pdbx_strand_id
1 'polypeptide(L)'
;MHLIDEPKIPVTLIMRNVCSMMRLFKKRTIAKNIPIMPVLVLVSSLLLAGAAYPAGNKGSAVEGRVVDRDGRPLAGVKVVAMLPAGQYIEDYDLFEVKTKANGKFLLQGLYPGTYYRILFDGGQCNDQRERIRSLPSGETLKLERDYVLIFSTFKVSPDGVIKDLQTGLEWAPIPMFTVTTYDIAASYAKSLSLAGGGWRLPTVEELKDLYDSANDGCGLDWAFENRYPKAWSSDPKSPTKRWLVKFSRDKVYTELWDQRFPDPCDDCGVLPVRSLFKKAKDLFVTQ
;
A
#
# COMPACT_ATOMS: atom_id res chain seq x y z
N MET A 1 1.93 15.87 -37.14
CA MET A 1 2.09 17.31 -36.90
C MET A 1 0.88 17.80 -36.12
N HIS A 2 0.99 17.84 -34.80
CA HIS A 2 0.46 18.84 -33.86
C HIS A 2 0.50 18.24 -32.45
N LEU A 3 1.55 18.63 -31.74
CA LEU A 3 1.68 18.55 -30.29
C LEU A 3 0.74 19.62 -29.70
N ILE A 4 0.02 19.28 -28.64
CA ILE A 4 -0.77 20.21 -27.84
C ILE A 4 0.10 20.58 -26.64
N ASP A 5 0.53 21.84 -26.59
CA ASP A 5 1.30 22.47 -25.51
C ASP A 5 0.39 22.79 -24.30
N GLU A 6 0.92 22.58 -23.09
CA GLU A 6 0.30 22.97 -21.83
C GLU A 6 0.37 24.50 -21.56
N PRO A 7 -0.61 25.10 -20.87
CA PRO A 7 -0.64 26.53 -20.59
C PRO A 7 0.31 26.93 -19.45
N LYS A 8 1.28 27.80 -19.76
CA LYS A 8 2.17 28.48 -18.81
C LYS A 8 1.44 29.59 -18.05
N ILE A 9 1.38 29.50 -16.73
CA ILE A 9 0.87 30.55 -15.83
C ILE A 9 1.96 31.61 -15.60
N PRO A 10 1.73 32.93 -15.82
CA PRO A 10 2.73 33.97 -15.59
C PRO A 10 2.88 34.36 -14.10
N VAL A 11 4.13 34.40 -13.62
CA VAL A 11 4.58 34.65 -12.23
C VAL A 11 4.36 36.09 -11.72
N THR A 12 3.67 36.93 -12.47
CA THR A 12 3.50 38.37 -12.15
C THR A 12 2.38 38.70 -11.16
N LEU A 13 1.66 37.71 -10.60
CA LEU A 13 0.55 37.94 -9.66
C LEU A 13 0.86 37.65 -8.17
N ILE A 14 2.08 37.21 -7.83
CA ILE A 14 2.46 36.89 -6.43
C ILE A 14 3.26 38.03 -5.77
N MET A 15 3.83 38.96 -6.54
CA MET A 15 4.63 40.06 -5.97
C MET A 15 3.84 41.31 -5.51
N ARG A 16 2.51 41.35 -5.66
CA ARG A 16 1.71 42.53 -5.28
C ARG A 16 1.25 42.55 -3.81
N ASN A 17 1.34 41.44 -3.07
CA ASN A 17 0.86 41.37 -1.68
C ASN A 17 1.94 41.41 -0.58
N VAL A 18 3.22 41.49 -0.92
CA VAL A 18 4.31 41.60 0.08
C VAL A 18 4.75 43.06 0.31
N CYS A 19 4.61 43.94 -0.69
CA CYS A 19 5.04 45.35 -0.56
C CYS A 19 4.08 46.27 0.23
N SER A 20 2.88 45.81 0.60
CA SER A 20 1.94 46.64 1.37
C SER A 20 2.05 46.49 2.89
N MET A 21 2.83 45.51 3.38
CA MET A 21 2.96 45.24 4.82
C MET A 21 4.18 45.93 5.48
N MET A 22 5.10 46.47 4.70
CA MET A 22 6.30 47.16 5.19
C MET A 22 6.14 48.68 5.42
N ARG A 23 4.91 49.23 5.34
CA ARG A 23 4.65 50.68 5.54
C ARG A 23 4.04 51.06 6.89
N LEU A 24 3.98 50.15 7.86
CA LEU A 24 3.39 50.42 9.19
C LEU A 24 4.37 50.50 10.38
N PHE A 25 5.68 50.57 10.14
CA PHE A 25 6.68 50.78 11.21
C PHE A 25 7.59 51.99 10.96
N LYS A 26 6.99 53.14 10.63
CA LYS A 26 7.72 54.41 10.59
C LYS A 26 6.88 55.54 11.19
N LYS A 27 6.81 55.57 12.52
CA LYS A 27 6.63 56.78 13.37
C LYS A 27 6.43 56.39 14.84
N ARG A 28 7.52 56.38 15.62
CA ARG A 28 7.56 56.85 17.01
C ARG A 28 9.01 56.88 17.47
N THR A 29 9.57 58.08 17.46
CA THR A 29 10.81 58.46 18.13
C THR A 29 10.59 58.43 19.64
N ILE A 30 11.55 57.92 20.44
CA ILE A 30 12.01 58.48 21.73
C ILE A 30 13.27 57.71 22.21
N ALA A 31 14.35 58.49 22.35
CA ALA A 31 15.47 58.47 23.31
C ALA A 31 16.44 57.25 23.52
N LYS A 32 17.71 57.52 23.15
CA LYS A 32 18.98 57.41 23.90
C LYS A 32 19.61 56.03 24.23
N ASN A 33 20.83 55.86 23.67
CA ASN A 33 22.01 55.10 24.11
C ASN A 33 21.90 53.60 24.40
N ILE A 34 22.53 52.76 23.57
CA ILE A 34 23.32 51.53 23.91
C ILE A 34 24.11 51.11 22.63
N PRO A 35 25.40 50.67 22.74
CA PRO A 35 26.32 50.54 21.62
C PRO A 35 26.08 49.30 20.74
N ILE A 36 26.54 49.42 19.50
CA ILE A 36 26.53 48.42 18.42
C ILE A 36 27.33 47.16 18.85
N MET A 37 26.67 46.01 18.95
CA MET A 37 27.29 44.69 19.00
C MET A 37 26.85 43.90 17.75
N PRO A 38 27.76 43.32 16.95
CA PRO A 38 27.36 42.49 15.82
C PRO A 38 26.89 41.14 16.35
N VAL A 39 25.58 40.98 16.51
CA VAL A 39 24.96 39.67 16.69
C VAL A 39 25.16 38.91 15.38
N LEU A 40 26.05 37.92 15.43
CA LEU A 40 26.21 36.89 14.41
C LEU A 40 24.88 36.12 14.35
N VAL A 41 24.02 36.52 13.43
CA VAL A 41 22.75 35.85 13.15
C VAL A 41 23.08 34.52 12.46
N LEU A 42 23.27 33.47 13.27
CA LEU A 42 23.09 32.07 12.88
C LEU A 42 21.59 31.84 12.63
N VAL A 43 21.04 32.42 11.57
CA VAL A 43 19.76 31.98 11.02
C VAL A 43 20.08 30.91 9.99
N SER A 44 20.10 29.69 10.54
CA SER A 44 19.70 28.44 9.91
C SER A 44 18.78 28.70 8.71
N SER A 45 19.39 28.84 7.53
CA SER A 45 18.69 28.85 6.26
C SER A 45 18.43 27.39 5.92
N LEU A 46 17.33 26.86 6.46
CA LEU A 46 16.72 25.62 6.01
C LEU A 46 16.13 25.88 4.62
N LEU A 47 17.01 25.97 3.62
CA LEU A 47 16.64 25.89 2.22
C LEU A 47 16.56 24.41 1.88
N LEU A 48 15.32 23.95 1.63
CA LEU A 48 14.98 22.74 0.89
C LEU A 48 15.52 22.85 -0.55
N ALA A 49 16.83 22.80 -0.69
CA ALA A 49 17.51 22.42 -1.91
C ALA A 49 17.95 20.97 -1.70
N GLY A 50 17.67 20.09 -2.69
CA GLY A 50 18.25 18.76 -2.72
C GLY A 50 19.77 18.90 -2.66
N ALA A 51 20.33 18.76 -1.46
CA ALA A 51 21.76 18.80 -1.27
C ALA A 51 22.29 17.51 -1.89
N ALA A 52 22.94 17.62 -3.05
CA ALA A 52 23.87 16.61 -3.50
C ALA A 52 24.96 16.54 -2.42
N TYR A 53 24.93 15.49 -1.60
CA TYR A 53 26.04 15.20 -0.71
C TYR A 53 27.15 14.64 -1.61
N PRO A 54 28.38 15.19 -1.57
CA PRO A 54 29.50 14.52 -2.21
C PRO A 54 29.53 13.09 -1.66
N ALA A 55 29.80 12.10 -2.52
CA ALA A 55 29.89 10.69 -2.16
C ALA A 55 31.00 10.51 -1.11
N GLY A 56 30.66 10.75 0.16
CA GLY A 56 31.55 10.48 1.28
C GLY A 56 31.88 9.00 1.30
N ASN A 57 33.06 8.64 1.81
CA ASN A 57 33.48 7.25 1.91
C ASN A 57 32.35 6.40 2.53
N LYS A 58 31.80 5.50 1.71
CA LYS A 58 30.83 4.49 2.10
C LYS A 58 31.34 3.71 3.31
N GLY A 59 30.45 3.28 4.19
CA GLY A 59 30.87 2.46 5.32
C GLY A 59 29.90 2.41 6.49
N SER A 60 28.74 3.05 6.39
CA SER A 60 27.66 2.82 7.35
C SER A 60 26.94 1.51 7.04
N ALA A 61 26.34 0.90 8.07
CA ALA A 61 25.55 -0.32 7.93
C ALA A 61 24.23 -0.26 8.70
N VAL A 62 23.28 -1.10 8.32
CA VAL A 62 21.99 -1.28 8.97
C VAL A 62 21.72 -2.78 9.16
N GLU A 63 21.44 -3.19 10.38
CA GLU A 63 21.06 -4.56 10.76
C GLU A 63 19.58 -4.60 11.18
N GLY A 64 18.83 -5.58 10.69
CA GLY A 64 17.47 -5.84 11.13
C GLY A 64 17.09 -7.30 10.99
N ARG A 65 15.83 -7.62 11.31
CA ARG A 65 15.28 -8.98 11.23
C ARG A 65 13.90 -8.96 10.61
N VAL A 66 13.63 -9.96 9.77
CA VAL A 66 12.37 -10.15 9.06
C VAL A 66 11.73 -11.46 9.52
N VAL A 67 10.43 -11.41 9.82
CA VAL A 67 9.64 -12.53 10.33
C VAL A 67 8.27 -12.62 9.64
N ASP A 68 7.65 -13.78 9.69
CA ASP A 68 6.24 -13.94 9.33
C ASP A 68 5.32 -13.48 10.48
N ARG A 69 4.00 -13.58 10.26
CA ARG A 69 2.99 -13.23 11.27
C ARG A 69 3.07 -14.06 12.57
N ASP A 70 3.63 -15.26 12.50
CA ASP A 70 3.81 -16.15 13.66
C ASP A 70 5.14 -15.85 14.38
N GLY A 71 5.88 -14.82 13.94
CA GLY A 71 7.19 -14.46 14.46
C GLY A 71 8.33 -15.37 14.00
N ARG A 72 8.08 -16.25 13.01
CA ARG A 72 9.09 -17.17 12.48
C ARG A 72 10.00 -16.43 11.50
N PRO A 73 11.32 -16.69 11.52
CA PRO A 73 12.26 -15.97 10.66
C PRO A 73 12.01 -16.26 9.17
N LEU A 74 12.02 -15.21 8.36
CA LEU A 74 11.89 -15.32 6.91
C LEU A 74 13.27 -15.24 6.24
N ALA A 75 13.71 -16.35 5.65
CA ALA A 75 14.98 -16.44 4.93
C ALA A 75 14.84 -16.10 3.44
N GLY A 76 15.90 -15.56 2.84
CA GLY A 76 15.95 -15.30 1.40
C GLY A 76 15.17 -14.08 0.90
N VAL A 77 14.53 -13.33 1.80
CA VAL A 77 13.82 -12.08 1.47
C VAL A 77 14.84 -11.05 1.02
N LYS A 78 14.66 -10.48 -0.17
CA LYS A 78 15.50 -9.37 -0.64
C LYS A 78 15.12 -8.09 0.11
N VAL A 79 16.12 -7.42 0.66
CA VAL A 79 16.02 -6.15 1.36
C VAL A 79 16.83 -5.13 0.59
N VAL A 80 16.24 -3.97 0.31
CA VAL A 80 16.85 -2.90 -0.49
C VAL A 80 16.81 -1.60 0.31
N ALA A 81 17.94 -0.89 0.38
CA ALA A 81 17.94 0.50 0.83
C ALA A 81 17.87 1.42 -0.38
N MET A 82 16.86 2.28 -0.43
CA MET A 82 16.61 3.23 -1.52
C MET A 82 16.57 4.67 -1.00
N LEU A 83 17.09 5.62 -1.77
CA LEU A 83 16.92 7.04 -1.45
C LEU A 83 15.44 7.46 -1.50
N PRO A 84 14.96 8.25 -0.53
CA PRO A 84 13.65 8.88 -0.62
C PRO A 84 13.53 9.77 -1.87
N ALA A 85 12.31 9.87 -2.41
CA ALA A 85 12.02 10.77 -3.53
C ALA A 85 12.46 12.21 -3.21
N GLY A 86 13.16 12.84 -4.16
CA GLY A 86 13.72 14.19 -4.00
C GLY A 86 15.14 14.25 -3.40
N GLN A 87 15.71 13.12 -2.96
CA GLN A 87 17.13 13.02 -2.67
C GLN A 87 17.90 12.52 -3.89
N TYR A 88 19.09 13.08 -4.10
CA TYR A 88 19.99 12.71 -5.19
C TYR A 88 21.41 12.60 -4.66
N ILE A 89 22.07 11.51 -5.00
CA ILE A 89 23.50 11.30 -4.83
C ILE A 89 24.03 10.96 -6.22
N GLU A 90 25.04 11.68 -6.66
CA GLU A 90 25.73 11.40 -7.91
C GLU A 90 26.37 10.00 -7.82
N ASP A 91 26.22 9.19 -8.87
CA ASP A 91 26.67 7.79 -8.92
C ASP A 91 26.15 6.92 -7.75
N TYR A 92 24.86 7.04 -7.46
CA TYR A 92 24.21 6.25 -6.41
C TYR A 92 24.23 4.75 -6.68
N ASP A 93 24.76 3.98 -5.72
CA ASP A 93 24.63 2.52 -5.72
C ASP A 93 23.34 2.05 -5.08
N LEU A 94 22.71 1.05 -5.71
CA LEU A 94 21.62 0.31 -5.09
C LEU A 94 22.20 -0.70 -4.09
N PHE A 95 21.79 -0.59 -2.82
CA PHE A 95 22.20 -1.51 -1.78
C PHE A 95 21.14 -2.58 -1.57
N GLU A 96 21.47 -3.84 -1.88
CA GLU A 96 20.58 -4.97 -1.65
C GLU A 96 21.27 -6.12 -0.90
N VAL A 97 20.49 -6.86 -0.11
CA VAL A 97 20.93 -8.06 0.60
C VAL A 97 19.77 -9.04 0.72
N LYS A 98 20.04 -10.33 0.94
CA LYS A 98 19.00 -11.32 1.29
C LYS A 98 19.07 -11.66 2.78
N THR A 99 17.92 -11.84 3.42
CA THR A 99 17.86 -12.31 4.80
C THR A 99 18.44 -13.71 4.94
N LYS A 100 19.13 -13.95 6.07
CA LYS A 100 19.70 -15.26 6.43
C LYS A 100 18.61 -16.22 6.94
N ALA A 101 18.99 -17.47 7.20
CA ALA A 101 18.10 -18.50 7.77
C ALA A 101 17.38 -18.07 9.06
N ASN A 102 18.01 -17.20 9.86
CA ASN A 102 17.44 -16.65 11.10
C ASN A 102 16.66 -15.34 10.89
N GLY A 103 16.33 -14.98 9.64
CA GLY A 103 15.58 -13.78 9.28
C GLY A 103 16.40 -12.49 9.32
N LYS A 104 17.65 -12.52 9.76
CA LYS A 104 18.49 -11.31 9.87
C LYS A 104 19.01 -10.85 8.53
N PHE A 105 19.09 -9.54 8.33
CA PHE A 105 19.80 -8.90 7.23
C PHE A 105 20.83 -7.89 7.74
N LEU A 106 21.85 -7.64 6.93
CA LEU A 106 22.87 -6.62 7.18
C LEU A 106 23.16 -5.90 5.85
N LEU A 107 22.64 -4.68 5.71
CA LEU A 107 22.96 -3.79 4.60
C LEU A 107 24.25 -3.05 4.94
N GLN A 108 25.26 -3.12 4.08
CA GLN A 108 26.58 -2.52 4.31
C GLN A 108 26.94 -1.56 3.18
N GLY A 109 27.89 -0.66 3.45
CA GLY A 109 28.38 0.29 2.46
C GLY A 109 27.44 1.47 2.21
N LEU A 110 26.48 1.70 3.10
CA LEU A 110 25.58 2.84 3.00
C LEU A 110 26.38 4.14 3.15
N TYR A 111 25.97 5.18 2.41
CA TYR A 111 26.44 6.55 2.62
C TYR A 111 26.09 6.99 4.05
N PRO A 112 27.06 7.47 4.85
CA PRO A 112 26.81 7.91 6.22
C PRO A 112 25.84 9.09 6.34
N GLY A 113 25.08 9.17 7.44
CA GLY A 113 24.19 10.31 7.73
C GLY A 113 23.06 10.53 6.73
N THR A 114 22.80 9.56 5.85
CA THR A 114 21.87 9.62 4.73
C THR A 114 20.56 8.96 5.11
N TYR A 115 19.45 9.51 4.64
CA TYR A 115 18.14 8.88 4.85
C TYR A 115 17.89 7.82 3.78
N TYR A 116 17.41 6.66 4.21
CA TYR A 116 16.99 5.59 3.32
C TYR A 116 15.57 5.15 3.65
N ARG A 117 14.86 4.69 2.63
CA ARG A 117 13.72 3.78 2.80
C ARG A 117 14.24 2.35 2.71
N ILE A 118 13.84 1.52 3.67
CA ILE A 118 14.12 0.09 3.61
C ILE A 118 12.92 -0.60 2.98
N LEU A 119 13.16 -1.24 1.85
CA LEU A 119 12.14 -1.94 1.06
C LEU A 119 12.40 -3.44 1.14
N PHE A 120 11.34 -4.22 1.25
CA PHE A 120 11.38 -5.68 1.23
C PHE A 120 10.68 -6.21 -0.01
N ASP A 121 11.26 -7.21 -0.64
CA ASP A 121 10.67 -7.93 -1.76
C ASP A 121 9.65 -8.95 -1.26
N GLY A 122 8.43 -8.82 -1.76
CA GLY A 122 7.27 -9.58 -1.29
C GLY A 122 6.79 -9.13 0.09
N GLY A 123 5.62 -9.62 0.48
CA GLY A 123 4.87 -9.12 1.63
C GLY A 123 3.83 -8.08 1.21
N GLN A 124 2.58 -8.34 1.59
CA GLN A 124 1.50 -7.38 1.60
C GLN A 124 1.72 -6.44 2.75
N CYS A 125 1.26 -5.20 2.59
CA CYS A 125 1.28 -4.27 3.70
C CYS A 125 2.67 -4.02 4.25
N ASN A 126 3.72 -4.25 3.45
CA ASN A 126 5.04 -3.82 3.83
C ASN A 126 4.89 -2.35 4.20
N ASP A 127 5.12 -2.03 5.46
CA ASP A 127 5.19 -0.66 5.95
C ASP A 127 6.45 -0.05 5.29
N GLN A 128 6.33 0.26 3.99
CA GLN A 128 7.35 0.88 3.14
C GLN A 128 7.64 2.33 3.58
N ARG A 129 7.23 2.70 4.79
CA ARG A 129 7.31 4.04 5.35
C ARG A 129 8.48 4.20 6.29
N GLU A 130 9.14 3.10 6.68
CA GLU A 130 10.29 3.26 7.56
C GLU A 130 11.42 3.96 6.83
N ARG A 131 11.66 5.20 7.28
CA ARG A 131 12.75 6.03 6.84
C ARG A 131 13.79 6.01 7.95
N ILE A 132 14.88 5.31 7.72
CA ILE A 132 16.02 5.28 8.62
C ILE A 132 17.01 6.37 8.23
N ARG A 133 17.84 6.78 9.18
CA ARG A 133 19.04 7.58 8.90
C ARG A 133 20.26 6.75 9.23
N SER A 134 21.13 6.53 8.25
CA SER A 134 22.37 5.77 8.47
C SER A 134 23.29 6.48 9.47
N LEU A 135 24.04 5.68 10.24
CA LEU A 135 25.02 6.17 11.20
C LEU A 135 26.33 6.62 10.53
N PRO A 136 27.29 7.18 11.27
CA PRO A 136 28.64 7.45 10.74
C PRO A 136 29.30 6.24 10.09
N SER A 137 30.36 6.50 9.31
CA SER A 137 31.12 5.43 8.65
C SER A 137 31.79 4.51 9.69
N GLY A 138 31.70 3.20 9.49
CA GLY A 138 32.18 2.18 10.42
C GLY A 138 31.15 1.76 11.48
N GLU A 139 30.02 2.44 11.60
CA GLU A 139 28.96 2.11 12.55
C GLU A 139 27.81 1.32 11.91
N THR A 140 27.10 0.54 12.73
CA THR A 140 25.93 -0.25 12.32
C THR A 140 24.70 0.17 13.13
N LEU A 141 23.69 0.68 12.44
CA LEU A 141 22.37 0.93 13.03
C LEU A 141 21.66 -0.40 13.24
N LYS A 142 21.32 -0.74 14.49
CA LYS A 142 20.48 -1.90 14.80
C LYS A 142 19.03 -1.47 14.92
N LEU A 143 18.17 -2.05 14.11
CA LEU A 143 16.74 -1.78 14.13
C LEU A 143 16.11 -2.55 15.29
N GLU A 144 15.33 -1.84 16.11
CA GLU A 144 14.80 -2.39 17.37
C GLU A 144 13.58 -3.30 17.19
N ARG A 145 12.88 -3.16 16.05
CA ARG A 145 11.69 -3.95 15.72
C ARG A 145 11.99 -5.02 14.68
N ASP A 146 11.25 -6.12 14.75
CA ASP A 146 11.17 -7.08 13.65
C ASP A 146 10.24 -6.54 12.56
N TYR A 147 10.61 -6.77 11.30
CA TYR A 147 9.76 -6.50 10.14
C TYR A 147 8.89 -7.73 9.87
N VAL A 148 7.59 -7.58 10.08
CA VAL A 148 6.62 -8.63 9.77
C VAL A 148 6.21 -8.51 8.30
N LEU A 149 6.50 -9.54 7.50
CA LEU A 149 5.99 -9.62 6.12
C LEU A 149 4.85 -10.63 6.05
N ILE A 150 3.75 -10.20 5.45
CA ILE A 150 2.57 -11.04 5.27
C ILE A 150 2.52 -11.46 3.80
N PHE A 151 2.83 -12.70 3.46
CA PHE A 151 2.73 -13.13 2.06
C PHE A 151 1.30 -13.48 1.69
N SER A 152 0.89 -13.11 0.48
CA SER A 152 -0.38 -13.55 -0.09
C SER A 152 -0.47 -15.07 -0.12
N THR A 153 -1.54 -15.62 0.43
CA THR A 153 -1.97 -17.00 0.19
C THR A 153 -2.61 -17.16 -1.20
N PHE A 154 -2.84 -16.05 -1.90
CA PHE A 154 -3.43 -16.04 -3.22
C PHE A 154 -2.36 -16.07 -4.32
N LYS A 155 -2.67 -16.74 -5.42
CA LYS A 155 -1.82 -16.78 -6.63
C LYS A 155 -2.65 -16.45 -7.85
N VAL A 156 -2.27 -15.39 -8.55
CA VAL A 156 -2.88 -15.02 -9.83
C VAL A 156 -2.24 -15.85 -10.94
N SER A 157 -3.06 -16.60 -11.66
CA SER A 157 -2.65 -17.39 -12.82
C SER A 157 -2.54 -16.49 -14.07
N PRO A 158 -1.82 -16.90 -15.14
CA PRO A 158 -1.65 -16.07 -16.34
C PRO A 158 -2.96 -15.68 -17.04
N ASP A 159 -4.03 -16.47 -16.87
CA ASP A 159 -5.38 -16.20 -17.35
C ASP A 159 -6.19 -15.28 -16.42
N GLY A 160 -5.61 -14.82 -15.32
CA GLY A 160 -6.22 -13.93 -14.35
C GLY A 160 -6.99 -14.63 -13.22
N VAL A 161 -7.05 -15.97 -13.19
CA VAL A 161 -7.70 -16.69 -12.08
C VAL A 161 -6.88 -16.54 -10.80
N ILE A 162 -7.53 -16.08 -9.74
CA ILE A 162 -6.94 -15.90 -8.41
C ILE A 162 -7.20 -17.19 -7.61
N LYS A 163 -6.14 -17.94 -7.31
CA LYS A 163 -6.22 -19.19 -6.56
C LYS A 163 -5.98 -18.92 -5.08
N ASP A 164 -6.92 -19.28 -4.23
CA ASP A 164 -6.75 -19.29 -2.78
C ASP A 164 -6.13 -20.61 -2.34
N LEU A 165 -4.85 -20.58 -1.96
CA LEU A 165 -4.12 -21.79 -1.55
C LEU A 165 -4.50 -22.30 -0.15
N GLN A 166 -5.23 -21.51 0.64
CA GLN A 166 -5.68 -21.89 1.96
C GLN A 166 -6.99 -22.68 1.90
N THR A 167 -7.96 -22.19 1.12
CA THR A 167 -9.29 -22.83 1.01
C THR A 167 -9.43 -23.77 -0.19
N GLY A 168 -8.52 -23.66 -1.18
CA GLY A 168 -8.61 -24.36 -2.45
C GLY A 168 -9.69 -23.80 -3.38
N LEU A 169 -10.29 -22.65 -3.04
CA LEU A 169 -11.21 -21.92 -3.89
C LEU A 169 -10.47 -21.18 -5.00
N GLU A 170 -11.15 -20.98 -6.12
CA GLU A 170 -10.69 -20.10 -7.17
C GLU A 170 -11.65 -18.91 -7.30
N TRP A 171 -11.08 -17.75 -7.53
CA TRP A 171 -11.78 -16.49 -7.68
C TRP A 171 -11.48 -15.90 -9.06
N ALA A 172 -12.52 -15.39 -9.70
CA ALA A 172 -12.37 -14.66 -10.96
C ALA A 172 -11.81 -13.26 -10.69
N PRO A 173 -11.04 -12.69 -11.63
CA PRO A 173 -10.65 -11.31 -11.54
C PRO A 173 -11.89 -10.43 -11.57
N ILE A 174 -11.76 -9.30 -10.92
CA ILE A 174 -12.83 -8.32 -10.82
C ILE A 174 -13.14 -7.72 -12.20
N PRO A 175 -14.41 -7.62 -12.62
CA PRO A 175 -14.75 -6.96 -13.88
C PRO A 175 -14.40 -5.46 -13.86
N MET A 176 -14.03 -4.91 -15.03
CA MET A 176 -13.72 -3.48 -15.17
C MET A 176 -14.94 -2.55 -15.22
N PHE A 177 -16.15 -3.09 -15.01
CA PHE A 177 -17.41 -2.33 -15.01
C PHE A 177 -18.10 -2.45 -13.66
N THR A 178 -18.93 -1.46 -13.30
CA THR A 178 -19.70 -1.49 -12.07
C THR A 178 -20.82 -2.51 -12.17
N VAL A 179 -20.94 -3.35 -11.15
CA VAL A 179 -21.99 -4.35 -11.04
C VAL A 179 -22.98 -3.86 -9.99
N THR A 180 -23.91 -3.03 -10.44
CA THR A 180 -24.73 -2.22 -9.51
C THR A 180 -25.81 -3.04 -8.81
N THR A 181 -26.37 -4.06 -9.47
CA THR A 181 -27.45 -4.90 -8.92
C THR A 181 -27.04 -6.34 -8.68
N TYR A 182 -27.72 -6.99 -7.73
CA TYR A 182 -27.55 -8.42 -7.47
C TYR A 182 -27.85 -9.28 -8.71
N ASP A 183 -28.88 -8.95 -9.49
CA ASP A 183 -29.26 -9.75 -10.66
C ASP A 183 -28.21 -9.67 -11.77
N ILE A 184 -27.59 -8.49 -11.96
CA ILE A 184 -26.44 -8.32 -12.85
C ILE A 184 -25.25 -9.12 -12.30
N ALA A 185 -24.96 -9.05 -10.99
CA ALA A 185 -23.88 -9.81 -10.37
C ALA A 185 -24.04 -11.33 -10.54
N ALA A 186 -25.24 -11.84 -10.27
CA ALA A 186 -25.58 -13.24 -10.40
C ALA A 186 -25.50 -13.72 -11.85
N SER A 187 -26.02 -12.91 -12.79
CA SER A 187 -25.96 -13.22 -14.22
C SER A 187 -24.53 -13.17 -14.75
N TYR A 188 -23.74 -12.20 -14.34
CA TYR A 188 -22.33 -12.09 -14.69
C TYR A 188 -21.55 -13.31 -14.20
N ALA A 189 -21.64 -13.64 -12.91
CA ALA A 189 -20.96 -14.80 -12.35
C ALA A 189 -21.34 -16.08 -13.11
N LYS A 190 -22.64 -16.32 -13.36
CA LYS A 190 -23.10 -17.52 -14.06
C LYS A 190 -22.68 -17.60 -15.53
N SER A 191 -22.60 -16.46 -16.23
CA SER A 191 -22.24 -16.41 -17.65
C SER A 191 -20.74 -16.36 -17.91
N LEU A 192 -19.92 -16.13 -16.89
CA LEU A 192 -18.48 -16.06 -17.02
C LEU A 192 -17.93 -17.42 -17.49
N SER A 193 -17.21 -17.41 -18.61
CA SER A 193 -16.58 -18.60 -19.22
C SER A 193 -15.07 -18.68 -18.97
N LEU A 194 -14.53 -17.74 -18.18
CA LEU A 194 -13.12 -17.68 -17.82
C LEU A 194 -12.64 -19.04 -17.29
N ALA A 195 -11.50 -19.52 -17.81
CA ALA A 195 -10.91 -20.79 -17.43
C ALA A 195 -11.89 -21.98 -17.43
N GLY A 196 -12.85 -22.01 -18.37
CA GLY A 196 -13.84 -23.07 -18.49
C GLY A 196 -15.14 -22.85 -17.71
N GLY A 197 -15.31 -21.71 -17.04
CA GLY A 197 -16.56 -21.34 -16.36
C GLY A 197 -16.77 -22.05 -15.02
N GLY A 198 -18.04 -22.25 -14.65
CA GLY A 198 -18.43 -22.84 -13.36
C GLY A 198 -18.43 -21.84 -12.19
N TRP A 199 -18.38 -20.55 -12.49
CA TRP A 199 -18.39 -19.48 -11.52
C TRP A 199 -19.80 -19.25 -10.94
N ARG A 200 -19.84 -18.86 -9.67
CA ARG A 200 -21.06 -18.48 -8.96
C ARG A 200 -20.79 -17.28 -8.07
N LEU A 201 -21.88 -16.71 -7.53
CA LEU A 201 -21.74 -15.80 -6.41
C LEU A 201 -21.17 -16.55 -5.18
N PRO A 202 -20.32 -15.88 -4.38
CA PRO A 202 -19.76 -16.43 -3.15
C PRO A 202 -20.77 -16.39 -2.00
N THR A 203 -20.55 -17.19 -0.97
CA THR A 203 -21.30 -17.07 0.28
C THR A 203 -20.76 -15.91 1.13
N VAL A 204 -21.51 -15.51 2.16
CA VAL A 204 -21.09 -14.54 3.17
C VAL A 204 -19.84 -15.04 3.90
N GLU A 205 -19.76 -16.34 4.17
CA GLU A 205 -18.61 -16.96 4.83
C GLU A 205 -17.36 -16.91 3.94
N GLU A 206 -17.48 -17.34 2.67
CA GLU A 206 -16.38 -17.26 1.70
C GLU A 206 -15.88 -15.82 1.50
N LEU A 207 -16.79 -14.84 1.46
CA LEU A 207 -16.42 -13.43 1.38
C LEU A 207 -15.74 -12.93 2.65
N LYS A 208 -16.15 -13.39 3.83
CA LYS A 208 -15.48 -13.01 5.09
C LYS A 208 -14.10 -13.62 5.21
N ASP A 209 -13.90 -14.84 4.69
CA ASP A 209 -12.60 -15.52 4.71
C ASP A 209 -11.57 -14.85 3.79
N LEU A 210 -12.00 -14.08 2.79
CA LEU A 210 -11.10 -13.21 2.02
C LEU A 210 -10.52 -12.06 2.84
N TYR A 211 -11.15 -11.70 3.95
CA TYR A 211 -10.72 -10.61 4.80
C TYR A 211 -9.77 -11.10 5.88
N ASP A 212 -8.50 -10.69 5.79
CA ASP A 212 -7.54 -10.86 6.89
C ASP A 212 -7.42 -9.55 7.68
N SER A 213 -8.04 -9.49 8.86
CA SER A 213 -7.92 -8.35 9.77
C SER A 213 -6.49 -8.10 10.25
N ALA A 214 -5.62 -9.12 10.16
CA ALA A 214 -4.21 -9.02 10.55
C ALA A 214 -3.36 -8.32 9.47
N ASN A 215 -3.91 -7.97 8.30
CA ASN A 215 -3.24 -7.18 7.26
C ASN A 215 -3.02 -5.69 7.64
N ASP A 216 -2.89 -5.37 8.93
CA ASP A 216 -2.55 -4.03 9.48
C ASP A 216 -3.20 -2.83 8.75
N GLY A 217 -4.48 -2.96 8.38
CA GLY A 217 -5.22 -1.90 7.70
C GLY A 217 -5.12 -1.84 6.17
N CYS A 218 -4.62 -2.86 5.48
CA CYS A 218 -4.61 -2.90 4.01
C CYS A 218 -5.91 -3.37 3.35
N GLY A 219 -6.85 -3.90 4.13
CA GLY A 219 -8.10 -4.43 3.57
C GLY A 219 -7.90 -5.75 2.80
N LEU A 220 -8.57 -5.86 1.66
CA LEU A 220 -8.55 -7.05 0.80
C LEU A 220 -7.16 -7.27 0.19
N ASP A 221 -6.78 -8.53 0.02
CA ASP A 221 -5.50 -8.93 -0.60
C ASP A 221 -5.28 -8.25 -1.96
N TRP A 222 -4.05 -7.80 -2.26
CA TRP A 222 -3.70 -7.16 -3.54
C TRP A 222 -4.01 -8.02 -4.76
N ALA A 223 -4.11 -9.34 -4.61
CA ALA A 223 -4.56 -10.23 -5.68
C ALA A 223 -5.94 -9.84 -6.24
N PHE A 224 -6.75 -9.14 -5.45
CA PHE A 224 -8.04 -8.59 -5.84
C PHE A 224 -7.99 -7.09 -6.20
N GLU A 225 -6.79 -6.52 -6.32
CA GLU A 225 -6.52 -5.16 -6.80
C GLU A 225 -7.26 -4.03 -6.04
N ASN A 226 -7.84 -4.33 -4.88
CA ASN A 226 -8.56 -3.39 -4.00
C ASN A 226 -9.68 -2.59 -4.70
N ARG A 227 -10.28 -3.11 -5.79
CA ARG A 227 -11.22 -2.34 -6.64
C ARG A 227 -12.66 -2.27 -6.13
N TYR A 228 -13.10 -3.13 -5.20
CA TYR A 228 -14.46 -3.06 -4.66
C TYR A 228 -14.50 -3.35 -3.17
N PRO A 229 -14.90 -2.38 -2.32
CA PRO A 229 -15.08 -2.63 -0.91
C PRO A 229 -16.36 -3.42 -0.65
N LYS A 230 -17.19 -3.77 -1.64
CA LYS A 230 -18.48 -4.44 -1.43
C LYS A 230 -18.73 -5.55 -2.44
N ALA A 231 -19.18 -6.72 -1.98
CA ALA A 231 -19.50 -7.87 -2.84
C ALA A 231 -20.83 -8.52 -2.47
N TRP A 232 -21.62 -8.86 -3.49
CA TRP A 232 -22.88 -9.60 -3.35
C TRP A 232 -22.65 -11.06 -2.96
N SER A 233 -23.45 -11.55 -2.01
CA SER A 233 -23.45 -12.96 -1.60
C SER A 233 -24.63 -13.75 -2.18
N SER A 234 -24.41 -15.05 -2.46
CA SER A 234 -25.44 -16.00 -2.84
C SER A 234 -26.43 -16.37 -1.73
N ASP A 235 -26.10 -16.07 -0.47
CA ASP A 235 -26.91 -16.48 0.69
C ASP A 235 -28.31 -15.84 0.63
N PRO A 236 -29.38 -16.65 0.69
CA PRO A 236 -30.73 -16.12 0.71
C PRO A 236 -31.09 -15.59 2.10
N LYS A 237 -31.83 -14.48 2.16
CA LYS A 237 -32.53 -14.05 3.38
C LYS A 237 -34.04 -14.00 3.20
N SER A 238 -34.50 -13.51 2.05
CA SER A 238 -35.88 -13.56 1.58
C SER A 238 -35.90 -13.40 0.05
N PRO A 239 -37.06 -13.50 -0.63
CA PRO A 239 -37.14 -13.31 -2.08
C PRO A 239 -36.58 -11.96 -2.58
N THR A 240 -36.61 -10.93 -1.74
CA THR A 240 -36.15 -9.57 -2.09
C THR A 240 -34.95 -9.10 -1.29
N LYS A 241 -34.53 -9.84 -0.26
CA LYS A 241 -33.42 -9.42 0.60
C LYS A 241 -32.16 -10.24 0.33
N ARG A 242 -31.08 -9.53 0.01
CA ARG A 242 -29.77 -10.07 -0.37
C ARG A 242 -28.69 -9.58 0.57
N TRP A 243 -27.71 -10.43 0.85
CA TRP A 243 -26.54 -10.05 1.64
C TRP A 243 -25.50 -9.35 0.77
N LEU A 244 -24.97 -8.26 1.31
CA LEU A 244 -23.83 -7.54 0.78
C LEU A 244 -22.73 -7.56 1.85
N VAL A 245 -21.53 -7.99 1.49
CA VAL A 245 -20.37 -7.96 2.39
C VAL A 245 -19.53 -6.75 2.05
N LYS A 246 -19.22 -5.92 3.04
CA LYS A 246 -18.32 -4.77 2.90
C LYS A 246 -17.00 -5.01 3.60
N PHE A 247 -15.93 -4.79 2.87
CA PHE A 247 -14.54 -4.73 3.29
C PHE A 247 -14.17 -3.28 3.60
N SER A 248 -13.70 -3.02 4.82
CA SER A 248 -12.95 -1.82 5.19
C SER A 248 -11.50 -2.20 5.48
N ARG A 249 -10.66 -1.21 5.77
CA ARG A 249 -9.25 -1.44 6.14
C ARG A 249 -9.13 -2.40 7.33
N ASP A 250 -10.00 -2.22 8.32
CA ASP A 250 -9.91 -2.80 9.66
C ASP A 250 -11.04 -3.79 9.99
N LYS A 251 -12.10 -3.86 9.16
CA LYS A 251 -13.27 -4.70 9.44
C LYS A 251 -13.91 -5.25 8.17
N VAL A 252 -14.61 -6.36 8.33
CA VAL A 252 -15.58 -6.87 7.36
C VAL A 252 -16.97 -6.89 8.01
N TYR A 253 -17.99 -6.44 7.28
CA TYR A 253 -19.36 -6.40 7.78
C TYR A 253 -20.35 -6.86 6.74
N THR A 254 -21.50 -7.29 7.23
CA THR A 254 -22.62 -7.79 6.42
C THR A 254 -23.77 -6.83 6.50
N GLU A 255 -24.21 -6.34 5.35
CA GLU A 255 -25.40 -5.50 5.20
C GLU A 255 -26.50 -6.31 4.52
N LEU A 256 -27.74 -6.10 4.94
CA LEU A 256 -28.90 -6.70 4.30
C LEU A 256 -29.57 -5.67 3.41
N TRP A 257 -29.56 -5.91 2.11
CA TRP A 257 -30.18 -5.03 1.13
C TRP A 257 -31.53 -5.56 0.66
N ASP A 258 -32.51 -4.68 0.52
CA ASP A 258 -33.82 -5.00 -0.05
C ASP A 258 -33.88 -4.51 -1.50
N GLN A 259 -33.88 -5.47 -2.45
CA GLN A 259 -33.83 -5.25 -3.89
C GLN A 259 -35.02 -4.44 -4.46
N ARG A 260 -36.03 -4.15 -3.64
CA ARG A 260 -37.17 -3.29 -4.02
C ARG A 260 -36.82 -1.81 -4.05
N PHE A 261 -35.70 -1.40 -3.43
CA PHE A 261 -35.23 -0.02 -3.44
C PHE A 261 -34.15 0.19 -4.51
N PRO A 262 -34.05 1.42 -5.09
CA PRO A 262 -33.00 1.78 -6.05
C PRO A 262 -31.61 1.55 -5.45
N ASP A 263 -30.65 1.20 -6.31
CA ASP A 263 -29.37 0.58 -5.97
C ASP A 263 -28.71 1.01 -4.65
N PRO A 264 -28.17 0.05 -3.87
CA PRO A 264 -27.58 0.33 -2.56
C PRO A 264 -26.34 1.20 -2.62
N CYS A 265 -25.57 1.07 -3.70
CA CYS A 265 -24.24 1.63 -3.74
C CYS A 265 -23.63 1.71 -5.14
N ASP A 266 -22.98 2.83 -5.41
CA ASP A 266 -22.22 3.06 -6.66
C ASP A 266 -20.98 2.15 -6.78
N ASP A 267 -20.52 1.57 -5.66
CA ASP A 267 -19.31 0.74 -5.57
C ASP A 267 -19.60 -0.74 -5.29
N CYS A 268 -20.79 -1.23 -5.67
CA CYS A 268 -21.19 -2.62 -5.50
C CYS A 268 -20.47 -3.47 -6.58
N GLY A 269 -19.91 -4.60 -6.16
CA GLY A 269 -19.11 -5.47 -7.01
C GLY A 269 -19.53 -6.94 -6.96
N VAL A 270 -18.79 -7.74 -7.72
CA VAL A 270 -18.93 -9.20 -7.77
C VAL A 270 -17.56 -9.83 -7.69
N LEU A 271 -17.45 -10.87 -6.86
CA LEU A 271 -16.26 -11.71 -6.72
C LEU A 271 -16.65 -13.14 -7.07
N PRO A 272 -16.78 -13.50 -8.36
CA PRO A 272 -17.20 -14.83 -8.74
C PRO A 272 -16.23 -15.87 -8.19
N VAL A 273 -16.77 -16.93 -7.58
CA VAL A 273 -15.99 -17.99 -6.96
C VAL A 273 -16.38 -19.34 -7.56
N ARG A 274 -15.45 -20.29 -7.56
CA ARG A 274 -15.73 -21.70 -7.85
C ARG A 274 -14.86 -22.59 -6.97
N SER A 275 -15.27 -23.85 -6.85
CA SER A 275 -14.45 -24.90 -6.23
C SER A 275 -14.18 -25.97 -7.27
N LEU A 276 -12.91 -26.31 -7.47
CA LEU A 276 -12.51 -27.43 -8.33
C LEU A 276 -12.48 -28.77 -7.57
N PHE A 277 -12.52 -28.73 -6.24
CA PHE A 277 -12.65 -29.92 -5.41
C PHE A 277 -14.14 -30.27 -5.29
N LYS A 278 -14.58 -31.33 -5.97
CA LYS A 278 -15.83 -32.01 -5.55
C LYS A 278 -15.64 -32.38 -4.08
N LYS A 279 -16.53 -31.90 -3.20
CA LYS A 279 -16.53 -32.32 -1.79
C LYS A 279 -16.42 -33.84 -1.76
N ALA A 280 -15.45 -34.38 -1.01
CA ALA A 280 -15.27 -35.82 -0.85
C ALA A 280 -16.56 -36.55 -0.38
N LYS A 281 -17.55 -35.80 0.13
CA LYS A 281 -18.87 -36.27 0.49
C LYS A 281 -19.71 -36.81 -0.68
N ASP A 282 -19.42 -36.42 -1.92
CA ASP A 282 -20.13 -36.90 -3.12
C ASP A 282 -19.52 -38.19 -3.71
N LEU A 283 -18.36 -38.62 -3.20
CA LEU A 283 -17.68 -39.87 -3.63
C LEU A 283 -18.15 -41.11 -2.84
N PHE A 284 -18.93 -40.94 -1.76
CA PHE A 284 -19.42 -42.04 -0.91
C PHE A 284 -20.92 -42.34 -1.05
N VAL A 285 -21.62 -41.75 -2.03
CA VAL A 285 -23.06 -42.02 -2.28
C VAL A 285 -23.27 -42.97 -3.48
N THR A 286 -22.21 -43.64 -3.95
CA THR A 286 -22.32 -44.70 -4.97
C THR A 286 -21.46 -45.90 -4.59
N GLN A 287 -21.87 -46.62 -3.55
CA GLN A 287 -21.67 -48.07 -3.40
C GLN A 287 -22.92 -48.70 -2.77
#